data_AF-A0A919LRK3-F1
#
_entry.id   AF-A0A919LRK3-F1
#
_cell.length_a   1.000
_cell.length_b   1.000
_cell.length_c   1.000
_cell.angle_alpha   90.00
_cell.angle_beta   90.00
_cell.angle_gamma   90.00
#
_symmetry.space_group_name_H-M   'P 1'
#
loop_
_entity.id
_entity.type
_entity.pdbx_description
1 polymer ?
#
loop_
_entity_poly.entity_id
_entity_poly.type
_entity_poly.pdbx_seq_one_letter_code
_entity_poly.pdbx_strand_id
1 'polypeptide(L)'
;MAYVEVNNNSMLNVGKYTLANGGGNVFDVAVIFAANINYDTGTKAATLYFNENVQRVLDNAATQIRPLQQKGIKVVLSVLGNHQGAGFANFPSQQTASTFAKQLSDAVAKYGLDGIDFDDEYAEYGNNGTGQPNDSSFVYLVSALRGDMPGKIISLYNIGPAASRLSYGGVDVSSEFDYAWNPYYGTWQVPGIALPKSKLSPAAVEIGGTSQSTAADLARRTVGEGYGVYLTYNLDGADRSADVSAFTRELYGSDAVYTP
;
A
#
# COMPACT_ATOMS: atom_id res chain seq x y z
N MET A 1 3.48 -8.17 4.81
CA MET A 1 2.28 -7.52 4.22
C MET A 1 2.03 -8.09 2.84
N ALA A 2 0.79 -8.07 2.33
CA ALA A 2 0.43 -8.62 1.01
C ALA A 2 -0.48 -7.69 0.21
N TYR A 3 -0.01 -7.24 -0.96
CA TYR A 3 -0.87 -6.64 -1.98
C TYR A 3 -1.66 -7.72 -2.73
N VAL A 4 -2.92 -7.42 -3.00
CA VAL A 4 -3.83 -8.27 -3.78
C VAL A 4 -4.43 -7.46 -4.91
N GLU A 5 -4.17 -7.91 -6.14
CA GLU A 5 -4.80 -7.44 -7.37
C GLU A 5 -6.27 -7.86 -7.40
N VAL A 6 -7.17 -7.04 -6.85
CA VAL A 6 -8.58 -7.42 -6.66
C VAL A 6 -9.38 -7.53 -7.96
N ASN A 7 -8.78 -7.11 -9.07
CA ASN A 7 -9.29 -7.39 -10.41
C ASN A 7 -9.32 -8.89 -10.71
N ASN A 8 -8.39 -9.66 -10.14
CA ASN A 8 -8.21 -11.08 -10.46
C ASN A 8 -8.34 -12.00 -9.24
N ASN A 9 -8.08 -11.49 -8.03
CA ASN A 9 -7.91 -12.30 -6.82
C ASN A 9 -8.77 -11.82 -5.66
N SER A 10 -9.12 -12.72 -4.75
CA SER A 10 -9.85 -12.37 -3.52
C SER A 10 -8.91 -11.95 -2.41
N MET A 11 -9.29 -10.90 -1.67
CA MET A 11 -8.63 -10.49 -0.43
C MET A 11 -8.53 -11.63 0.59
N LEU A 12 -9.48 -12.57 0.59
CA LEU A 12 -9.56 -13.66 1.56
C LEU A 12 -8.37 -14.62 1.50
N ASN A 13 -7.65 -14.68 0.36
CA ASN A 13 -6.45 -15.51 0.22
C ASN A 13 -5.38 -15.14 1.25
N VAL A 14 -5.29 -13.87 1.65
CA VAL A 14 -4.36 -13.41 2.68
C VAL A 14 -4.59 -14.11 4.02
N GLY A 15 -5.86 -14.40 4.35
CA GLY A 15 -6.23 -15.05 5.60
C GLY A 15 -6.10 -16.58 5.60
N LYS A 16 -5.63 -17.19 4.50
CA LYS A 16 -5.52 -18.65 4.35
C LYS A 16 -4.18 -19.21 4.83
N TYR A 17 -3.21 -18.37 5.15
CA TYR A 17 -1.86 -18.78 5.53
C TYR A 17 -1.60 -18.51 7.01
N THR A 18 -1.22 -19.55 7.73
CA THR A 18 -0.83 -19.48 9.16
C THR A 18 0.54 -20.10 9.37
N LEU A 19 1.26 -19.66 10.40
CA LEU A 19 2.53 -20.27 10.78
C LEU A 19 2.29 -21.66 11.37
N ALA A 20 2.99 -22.67 10.86
CA ALA A 20 2.94 -24.04 11.38
C ALA A 20 3.23 -24.09 12.89
N ASN A 21 4.19 -23.29 13.34
CA ASN A 21 4.52 -23.11 14.74
C ASN A 21 3.65 -22.00 15.34
N GLY A 22 2.64 -22.37 16.13
CA GLY A 22 1.84 -21.44 16.92
C GLY A 22 0.58 -20.89 16.23
N GLY A 23 0.37 -21.13 14.93
CA GLY A 23 -0.88 -20.81 14.23
C GLY A 23 -1.16 -19.32 14.03
N GLY A 24 -0.17 -18.45 14.26
CA GLY A 24 -0.28 -17.01 13.98
C GLY A 24 -0.48 -16.72 12.49
N ASN A 25 -1.02 -15.54 12.16
CA ASN A 25 -1.12 -15.13 10.77
C ASN A 25 0.26 -15.01 10.13
N VAL A 26 0.37 -15.36 8.85
CA VAL A 26 1.58 -15.05 8.07
C VAL A 26 1.61 -13.59 7.65
N PHE A 27 0.45 -13.02 7.31
CA PHE A 27 0.33 -11.66 6.82
C PHE A 27 -0.37 -10.76 7.84
N ASP A 28 0.30 -9.68 8.23
CA ASP A 28 -0.26 -8.71 9.20
C ASP A 28 -1.08 -7.59 8.55
N VAL A 29 -0.79 -7.28 7.29
CA VAL A 29 -1.43 -6.21 6.50
C VAL A 29 -1.77 -6.74 5.11
N ALA A 30 -3.01 -6.56 4.69
CA ALA A 30 -3.51 -6.81 3.35
C ALA A 30 -3.80 -5.48 2.64
N VAL A 31 -3.39 -5.35 1.39
CA VAL A 31 -3.59 -4.12 0.59
C VAL A 31 -4.53 -4.42 -0.57
N ILE A 32 -5.64 -3.70 -0.63
CA ILE A 32 -6.58 -3.72 -1.77
C ILE A 32 -5.93 -2.92 -2.90
N PHE A 33 -5.52 -3.59 -3.98
CA PHE A 33 -4.87 -2.94 -5.12
C PHE A 33 -5.78 -2.96 -6.36
N ALA A 34 -6.18 -1.80 -6.91
CA ALA A 34 -6.07 -0.45 -6.34
C ALA A 34 -7.24 0.45 -6.74
N ALA A 35 -7.58 1.40 -5.85
CA ALA A 35 -8.34 2.58 -6.22
C ALA A 35 -7.49 3.53 -7.07
N ASN A 36 -8.11 4.57 -7.61
CA ASN A 36 -7.44 5.51 -8.49
C ASN A 36 -7.66 6.99 -8.11
N ILE A 37 -6.67 7.82 -8.42
CA ILE A 37 -6.86 9.27 -8.57
C ILE A 37 -7.20 9.57 -10.03
N ASN A 38 -8.45 9.97 -10.28
CA ASN A 38 -8.94 10.41 -11.59
C ASN A 38 -8.96 11.93 -11.68
N TYR A 39 -9.18 12.46 -12.89
CA TYR A 39 -9.32 13.89 -13.16
C TYR A 39 -10.60 14.20 -13.95
N ASP A 40 -11.47 15.01 -13.37
CA ASP A 40 -12.63 15.57 -14.08
C ASP A 40 -12.18 16.82 -14.83
N THR A 41 -12.21 16.77 -16.17
CA THR A 41 -11.79 17.88 -17.04
C THR A 41 -12.78 19.04 -17.09
N GLY A 42 -14.06 18.80 -16.77
CA GLY A 42 -15.08 19.83 -16.69
C GLY A 42 -14.95 20.69 -15.44
N THR A 43 -14.77 20.04 -14.28
CA THR A 43 -14.59 20.73 -12.99
C THR A 43 -13.13 21.05 -12.65
N LYS A 44 -12.17 20.48 -13.40
CA LYS A 44 -10.72 20.58 -13.18
C LYS A 44 -10.30 20.11 -11.79
N ALA A 45 -10.89 19.01 -11.32
CA ALA A 45 -10.70 18.50 -9.98
C ALA A 45 -10.29 17.02 -9.99
N ALA A 46 -9.37 16.66 -9.09
CA ALA A 46 -9.05 15.25 -8.85
C ALA A 46 -10.14 14.58 -8.02
N THR A 47 -10.48 13.34 -8.37
CA THR A 47 -11.54 12.56 -7.71
C THR A 47 -11.06 11.16 -7.39
N LEU A 48 -11.47 10.65 -6.22
CA LEU A 48 -11.21 9.27 -5.84
C LEU A 48 -12.15 8.36 -6.63
N TYR A 49 -11.57 7.44 -7.39
CA TYR A 49 -12.31 6.52 -8.25
C TYR A 49 -12.07 5.07 -7.84
N PHE A 50 -13.14 4.28 -7.89
CA PHE A 50 -13.08 2.84 -7.73
C PHE A 50 -13.55 2.18 -9.01
N ASN A 51 -12.72 1.31 -9.60
CA ASN A 51 -13.20 0.43 -10.64
C ASN A 51 -14.22 -0.57 -10.05
N GLU A 52 -14.93 -1.30 -10.91
CA GLU A 52 -15.99 -2.22 -10.50
C GLU A 52 -15.53 -3.32 -9.52
N ASN A 53 -14.29 -3.78 -9.63
CA ASN A 53 -13.76 -4.85 -8.79
C ASN A 53 -13.39 -4.35 -7.40
N VAL A 54 -12.77 -3.18 -7.31
CA VAL A 54 -12.49 -2.49 -6.04
C VAL A 54 -13.80 -2.14 -5.35
N GLN A 55 -14.75 -1.52 -6.08
CA GLN A 55 -16.06 -1.19 -5.54
C GLN A 55 -16.78 -2.44 -5.03
N ARG A 56 -16.72 -3.57 -5.76
CA ARG A 56 -17.29 -4.83 -5.33
C ARG A 56 -16.67 -5.35 -4.02
N VAL A 57 -15.35 -5.26 -3.83
CA VAL A 57 -14.70 -5.63 -2.56
C VAL A 57 -15.15 -4.72 -1.42
N LEU A 58 -15.22 -3.41 -1.66
CA LEU A 58 -15.63 -2.41 -0.66
C LEU A 58 -17.10 -2.56 -0.25
N ASP A 59 -18.01 -2.75 -1.20
CA ASP A 59 -19.44 -3.00 -0.92
C ASP A 59 -19.67 -4.31 -0.18
N ASN A 60 -18.81 -5.31 -0.43
CA ASN A 60 -18.83 -6.60 0.26
C ASN A 60 -17.84 -6.65 1.44
N ALA A 61 -17.56 -5.51 2.10
CA ALA A 61 -16.62 -5.46 3.23
C ALA A 61 -16.94 -6.49 4.33
N ALA A 62 -18.22 -6.77 4.59
CA ALA A 62 -18.64 -7.77 5.58
C ALA A 62 -18.10 -9.19 5.31
N THR A 63 -17.89 -9.54 4.03
CA THR A 63 -17.43 -10.89 3.63
C THR A 63 -16.03 -10.90 3.03
N GLN A 64 -15.50 -9.77 2.54
CA GLN A 64 -14.17 -9.69 1.92
C GLN A 64 -13.11 -9.03 2.82
N ILE A 65 -13.52 -8.19 3.78
CA ILE A 65 -12.60 -7.39 4.61
C ILE A 65 -12.70 -7.80 6.09
N ARG A 66 -13.92 -7.83 6.66
CA ARG A 66 -14.15 -8.12 8.08
C ARG A 66 -13.56 -9.46 8.53
N PRO A 67 -13.60 -10.55 7.75
CA PRO A 67 -12.96 -11.81 8.17
C PRO A 67 -11.44 -11.66 8.38
N LEU A 68 -10.75 -10.84 7.58
CA LEU A 68 -9.33 -10.56 7.75
C LEU A 68 -9.08 -9.72 9.01
N GLN A 69 -9.85 -8.66 9.20
CA GLN A 69 -9.74 -7.79 10.37
C GLN A 69 -10.05 -8.54 11.68
N GLN A 70 -11.00 -9.47 11.68
CA GLN A 70 -11.31 -10.33 12.83
C GLN A 70 -10.15 -11.29 13.17
N LYS A 71 -9.35 -11.68 12.17
CA LYS A 71 -8.09 -12.41 12.40
C LYS A 71 -6.96 -11.50 12.89
N GLY A 72 -7.16 -10.19 12.98
CA GLY A 72 -6.15 -9.21 13.35
C GLY A 72 -5.33 -8.66 12.16
N ILE A 73 -5.66 -9.05 10.94
CA ILE A 73 -4.99 -8.58 9.71
C ILE A 73 -5.56 -7.20 9.35
N LYS A 74 -4.70 -6.19 9.27
CA LYS A 74 -5.10 -4.83 8.85
C LYS A 74 -5.39 -4.80 7.36
N VAL A 75 -6.40 -4.04 6.95
CA VAL A 75 -6.76 -3.90 5.54
C VAL A 75 -6.71 -2.44 5.12
N VAL A 76 -5.78 -2.11 4.21
CA VAL A 76 -5.58 -0.76 3.68
C VAL A 76 -5.93 -0.72 2.19
N LEU A 77 -6.29 0.46 1.69
CA LEU A 77 -6.60 0.69 0.28
C LEU A 77 -5.46 1.44 -0.39
N SER A 78 -4.86 0.82 -1.42
CA SER A 78 -3.89 1.50 -2.27
C SER A 78 -4.59 2.40 -3.28
N VAL A 79 -3.96 3.54 -3.57
CA VAL A 79 -4.43 4.51 -4.55
C VAL A 79 -3.31 4.77 -5.55
N LEU A 80 -3.65 4.61 -6.82
CA LEU A 80 -2.75 4.67 -7.97
C LEU A 80 -3.16 5.78 -8.94
N GLY A 81 -2.23 6.32 -9.72
CA GLY A 81 -2.58 7.14 -10.89
C GLY A 81 -3.41 6.36 -11.92
N ASN A 82 -4.05 7.08 -12.85
CA ASN A 82 -4.91 6.45 -13.87
C ASN A 82 -4.89 7.20 -15.21
N HIS A 83 -3.69 7.61 -15.63
CA HIS A 83 -3.37 8.18 -16.94
C HIS A 83 -4.09 9.50 -17.28
N GLN A 84 -4.72 10.14 -16.29
CA GLN A 84 -5.59 11.30 -16.48
C GLN A 84 -4.92 12.64 -16.13
N GLY A 85 -3.64 12.62 -15.75
CA GLY A 85 -2.84 13.80 -15.46
C GLY A 85 -2.87 14.24 -13.99
N ALA A 86 -3.93 13.96 -13.25
CA ALA A 86 -3.96 14.18 -11.80
C ALA A 86 -3.16 13.10 -11.06
N GLY A 87 -2.28 13.53 -10.15
CA GLY A 87 -1.48 12.65 -9.31
C GLY A 87 -1.18 13.31 -7.96
N PHE A 88 -0.59 12.56 -7.04
CA PHE A 88 -0.40 13.04 -5.67
C PHE A 88 0.58 14.20 -5.57
N ALA A 89 1.43 14.38 -6.58
CA ALA A 89 2.44 15.43 -6.62
C ALA A 89 2.03 16.70 -7.40
N ASN A 90 0.81 16.82 -7.96
CA ASN A 90 0.43 18.00 -8.76
C ASN A 90 -0.85 18.75 -8.36
N PHE A 91 -1.36 18.59 -7.15
CA PHE A 91 -2.44 19.44 -6.63
C PHE A 91 -2.03 20.93 -6.71
N PRO A 92 -2.88 21.81 -7.27
CA PRO A 92 -2.55 23.21 -7.48
C PRO A 92 -2.57 24.05 -6.20
N SER A 93 -3.20 23.56 -5.14
CA SER A 93 -3.33 24.26 -3.86
C SER A 93 -3.52 23.30 -2.69
N GLN A 94 -3.25 23.80 -1.48
CA GLN A 94 -3.55 23.08 -0.23
C GLN A 94 -5.04 22.70 -0.13
N GLN A 95 -5.94 23.58 -0.57
CA GLN A 95 -7.38 23.33 -0.53
C GLN A 95 -7.76 22.12 -1.41
N THR A 96 -7.23 22.04 -2.63
CA THR A 96 -7.51 20.91 -3.54
C THR A 96 -6.91 19.59 -3.03
N ALA A 97 -5.71 19.64 -2.45
CA ALA A 97 -5.10 18.46 -1.82
C ALA A 97 -5.93 17.99 -0.62
N SER A 98 -6.41 18.93 0.21
CA SER A 98 -7.26 18.64 1.38
C SER A 98 -8.63 18.07 0.97
N THR A 99 -9.23 18.56 -0.13
CA THR A 99 -10.47 18.00 -0.67
C THR A 99 -10.29 16.54 -1.10
N PHE A 100 -9.15 16.17 -1.66
CA PHE A 100 -8.86 14.78 -2.00
C PHE A 100 -8.54 13.94 -0.75
N ALA A 101 -7.78 14.48 0.21
CA ALA A 101 -7.58 13.86 1.52
C ALA A 101 -8.91 13.49 2.19
N LYS A 102 -9.90 14.39 2.11
CA LYS A 102 -11.24 14.16 2.65
C LYS A 102 -11.98 12.99 1.97
N GLN A 103 -11.83 12.84 0.66
CA GLN A 103 -12.41 11.70 -0.08
C GLN A 103 -11.78 10.37 0.37
N LEU A 104 -10.46 10.36 0.59
CA LEU A 104 -9.73 9.19 1.09
C LEU A 104 -10.19 8.82 2.52
N SER A 105 -10.23 9.79 3.43
CA SER A 105 -10.65 9.55 4.82
C SER A 105 -12.13 9.14 4.92
N ASP A 106 -13.00 9.70 4.08
CA ASP A 106 -14.40 9.29 3.98
C ASP A 106 -14.54 7.85 3.49
N ALA A 107 -13.73 7.41 2.53
CA ALA A 107 -13.72 6.02 2.08
C ALA A 107 -13.25 5.08 3.21
N VAL A 108 -12.18 5.44 3.94
CA VAL A 108 -11.70 4.68 5.09
C VAL A 108 -12.79 4.54 6.15
N ALA A 109 -13.46 5.64 6.50
CA ALA A 109 -14.54 5.63 7.48
C ALA A 109 -15.75 4.82 7.01
N LYS A 110 -16.22 5.03 5.78
CA LYS A 110 -17.41 4.39 5.21
C LYS A 110 -17.26 2.86 5.14
N TYR A 111 -16.11 2.38 4.65
CA TYR A 111 -15.89 0.94 4.47
C TYR A 111 -15.19 0.28 5.67
N GLY A 112 -14.85 1.07 6.70
CA GLY A 112 -14.18 0.58 7.91
C GLY A 112 -12.82 -0.02 7.62
N LEU A 113 -12.01 0.68 6.82
CA LEU A 113 -10.64 0.29 6.49
C LEU A 113 -9.67 0.70 7.60
N ASP A 114 -8.47 0.13 7.57
CA ASP A 114 -7.40 0.43 8.52
C ASP A 114 -6.47 1.55 8.04
N GLY A 115 -6.54 1.96 6.77
CA GLY A 115 -5.68 3.02 6.25
C GLY A 115 -5.66 3.16 4.73
N ILE A 116 -4.74 4.00 4.26
CA ILE A 116 -4.46 4.31 2.86
C ILE A 116 -3.00 4.00 2.55
N ASP A 117 -2.78 3.50 1.34
CA ASP A 117 -1.48 3.35 0.73
C ASP A 117 -1.37 4.24 -0.52
N PHE A 118 -0.23 4.90 -0.70
CA PHE A 118 0.06 5.75 -1.86
C PHE A 118 1.04 5.09 -2.82
N ASP A 119 0.63 4.98 -4.08
CA ASP A 119 1.44 4.48 -5.18
C ASP A 119 1.43 5.48 -6.35
N ASP A 120 2.48 6.31 -6.47
CA ASP A 120 2.55 7.40 -7.45
C ASP A 120 3.08 6.94 -8.82
N GLU A 121 2.50 5.87 -9.35
CA GLU A 121 2.70 5.44 -10.73
C GLU A 121 1.49 5.80 -11.60
N TYR A 122 1.71 5.86 -12.91
CA TYR A 122 0.65 6.03 -13.92
C TYR A 122 -0.20 7.31 -13.83
N ALA A 123 0.18 8.33 -13.07
CA ALA A 123 -0.56 9.60 -13.06
C ALA A 123 -0.55 10.30 -14.44
N GLU A 124 0.54 10.15 -15.20
CA GLU A 124 0.79 10.83 -16.49
C GLU A 124 0.65 12.36 -16.41
N TYR A 125 1.35 12.94 -15.43
CA TYR A 125 1.41 14.38 -15.17
C TYR A 125 1.53 15.22 -16.45
N GLY A 126 0.61 16.19 -16.62
CA GLY A 126 0.52 17.03 -17.82
C GLY A 126 -0.64 16.66 -18.75
N ASN A 127 -1.11 15.41 -18.72
CA ASN A 127 -2.31 15.02 -19.46
C ASN A 127 -3.51 15.88 -19.06
N ASN A 128 -4.43 16.09 -20.01
CA ASN A 128 -5.63 16.92 -19.82
C ASN A 128 -5.34 18.37 -19.36
N GLY A 129 -4.14 18.87 -19.62
CA GLY A 129 -3.73 20.23 -19.21
C GLY A 129 -3.49 20.39 -17.71
N THR A 130 -3.25 19.29 -17.00
CA THR A 130 -2.88 19.31 -15.58
C THR A 130 -1.45 19.85 -15.38
N GLY A 131 -1.13 20.25 -14.14
CA GLY A 131 0.22 20.69 -13.80
C GLY A 131 1.23 19.54 -13.78
N GLN A 132 2.51 19.88 -13.94
CA GLN A 132 3.60 18.97 -13.60
C GLN A 132 3.74 18.85 -12.06
N PRO A 133 4.47 17.83 -11.55
CA PRO A 133 4.72 17.70 -10.13
C PRO A 133 5.31 18.99 -9.52
N ASN A 134 4.81 19.37 -8.35
CA ASN A 134 5.26 20.52 -7.57
C ASN A 134 5.61 20.11 -6.14
N ASP A 135 6.44 20.91 -5.48
CA ASP A 135 7.05 20.55 -4.19
C ASP A 135 6.06 20.51 -3.02
N SER A 136 4.89 21.15 -3.16
CA SER A 136 3.94 21.35 -2.06
C SER A 136 2.80 20.32 -2.01
N SER A 137 2.43 19.78 -3.16
CA SER A 137 1.22 18.98 -3.35
C SER A 137 1.10 17.81 -2.38
N PHE A 138 2.15 16.99 -2.33
CA PHE A 138 2.11 15.76 -1.53
C PHE A 138 2.21 16.04 -0.04
N VAL A 139 3.00 17.05 0.36
CA VAL A 139 3.06 17.53 1.75
C VAL A 139 1.69 18.00 2.24
N TYR A 140 0.96 18.79 1.43
CA TYR A 140 -0.40 19.21 1.78
C TYR A 140 -1.37 18.04 1.89
N LEU A 141 -1.32 17.10 0.94
CA LEU A 141 -2.18 15.93 0.92
C LEU A 141 -2.00 15.08 2.18
N VAL A 142 -0.76 14.71 2.50
CA VAL A 142 -0.45 13.82 3.63
C VAL A 142 -0.76 14.52 4.96
N SER A 143 -0.42 15.80 5.09
CA SER A 143 -0.73 16.58 6.30
C SER A 143 -2.24 16.63 6.57
N ALA A 144 -3.04 16.91 5.54
CA ALA A 144 -4.50 16.92 5.66
C ALA A 144 -5.06 15.53 5.99
N LEU A 145 -4.61 14.50 5.27
CA LEU A 145 -5.09 13.13 5.46
C LEU A 145 -4.79 12.61 6.87
N ARG A 146 -3.58 12.86 7.39
CA ARG A 146 -3.23 12.48 8.75
C ARG A 146 -4.12 13.18 9.79
N GLY A 147 -4.44 14.45 9.58
CA GLY A 147 -5.39 15.20 10.42
C GLY A 147 -6.81 14.62 10.39
N ASP A 148 -7.26 14.17 9.23
CA ASP A 148 -8.61 13.61 9.05
C ASP A 148 -8.76 12.18 9.62
N MET A 149 -7.69 11.39 9.63
CA MET A 149 -7.71 10.01 10.12
C MET A 149 -6.54 9.67 11.07
N PRO A 150 -6.48 10.32 12.24
CA PRO A 150 -5.43 10.05 13.23
C PRO A 150 -5.48 8.59 13.67
N GLY A 151 -4.30 7.95 13.75
CA GLY A 151 -4.16 6.56 14.17
C GLY A 151 -4.53 5.51 13.12
N LYS A 152 -4.98 5.90 11.92
CA LYS A 152 -5.08 5.00 10.76
C LYS A 152 -3.73 4.87 10.06
N ILE A 153 -3.51 3.76 9.37
CA ILE A 153 -2.28 3.50 8.62
C ILE A 153 -2.21 4.48 7.43
N ILE A 154 -1.07 5.15 7.26
CA ILE A 154 -0.69 5.80 6.01
C ILE A 154 0.63 5.18 5.56
N SER A 155 0.65 4.58 4.38
CA SER A 155 1.86 3.98 3.81
C SER A 155 2.25 4.53 2.45
N LEU A 156 3.51 4.31 2.10
CA LEU A 156 4.11 4.79 0.86
C LEU A 156 4.81 3.65 0.10
N TYR A 157 4.31 3.36 -1.10
CA TYR A 157 5.06 2.67 -2.12
C TYR A 157 6.13 3.65 -2.67
N ASN A 158 7.41 3.41 -2.35
CA ASN A 158 8.47 4.41 -2.48
C ASN A 158 8.94 4.59 -3.94
N ILE A 159 8.05 5.12 -4.78
CA ILE A 159 8.26 5.41 -6.20
C ILE A 159 7.54 6.70 -6.60
N GLY A 160 7.86 7.18 -7.79
CA GLY A 160 7.15 8.31 -8.41
C GLY A 160 7.55 9.68 -7.85
N PRO A 161 7.07 10.76 -8.50
CA PRO A 161 7.34 12.13 -8.08
C PRO A 161 6.99 12.46 -6.62
N ALA A 162 5.93 11.88 -6.06
CA ALA A 162 5.48 12.11 -4.69
C ALA A 162 6.50 11.63 -3.66
N ALA A 163 7.11 10.45 -3.85
CA ALA A 163 8.04 9.86 -2.87
C ALA A 163 9.31 10.68 -2.63
N SER A 164 9.67 11.60 -3.54
CA SER A 164 10.80 12.52 -3.38
C SER A 164 10.41 13.92 -2.88
N ARG A 165 9.13 14.16 -2.58
CA ARG A 165 8.57 15.48 -2.21
C ARG A 165 7.87 15.44 -0.85
N LEU A 166 8.62 15.03 0.16
CA LEU A 166 8.13 14.84 1.53
C LEU A 166 8.31 16.08 2.42
N SER A 167 8.97 17.13 1.93
CA SER A 167 9.23 18.34 2.70
C SER A 167 8.94 19.60 1.90
N TYR A 168 8.19 20.53 2.50
CA TYR A 168 7.82 21.81 1.91
C TYR A 168 7.46 22.82 3.00
N GLY A 169 7.89 24.07 2.85
CA GLY A 169 7.48 25.15 3.76
C GLY A 169 7.89 24.94 5.23
N GLY A 170 8.95 24.17 5.50
CA GLY A 170 9.39 23.84 6.86
C GLY A 170 8.65 22.67 7.51
N VAL A 171 7.74 22.01 6.78
CA VAL A 171 7.03 20.80 7.21
C VAL A 171 7.61 19.59 6.48
N ASP A 172 8.00 18.55 7.21
CA ASP A 172 8.38 17.24 6.68
C ASP A 172 7.34 16.21 7.10
N VAL A 173 6.68 15.57 6.13
CA VAL A 173 5.61 14.60 6.38
C VAL A 173 6.11 13.17 6.56
N SER A 174 7.43 12.93 6.56
CA SER A 174 7.99 11.58 6.70
C SER A 174 7.47 10.88 7.96
N SER A 175 7.38 11.60 9.07
CA SER A 175 6.88 11.06 10.34
C SER A 175 5.38 10.78 10.37
N GLU A 176 4.64 11.30 9.40
CA GLU A 176 3.20 11.07 9.24
C GLU A 176 2.90 9.74 8.55
N PHE A 177 3.92 9.04 8.04
CA PHE A 177 3.79 7.68 7.52
C PHE A 177 4.03 6.63 8.61
N ASP A 178 3.23 5.56 8.54
CA ASP A 178 3.42 4.38 9.37
C ASP A 178 4.43 3.43 8.75
N TYR A 179 4.42 3.30 7.42
CA TYR A 179 5.29 2.38 6.68
C TYR A 179 5.72 2.94 5.32
N ALA A 180 6.89 2.49 4.85
CA ALA A 180 7.31 2.70 3.46
C ALA A 180 8.12 1.51 2.96
N TRP A 181 8.04 1.23 1.66
CA TRP A 181 8.62 0.01 1.09
C TRP A 181 9.19 0.19 -0.30
N ASN A 182 10.16 -0.67 -0.62
CA ASN A 182 10.77 -0.81 -1.93
C ASN A 182 9.71 -1.17 -2.99
N PRO A 183 9.65 -0.46 -4.13
CA PRO A 183 8.70 -0.75 -5.20
C PRO A 183 9.19 -1.80 -6.21
N TYR A 184 10.44 -2.27 -6.12
CA TYR A 184 11.05 -3.10 -7.15
C TYR A 184 11.10 -4.57 -6.73
N TYR A 185 10.13 -5.36 -7.19
CA TYR A 185 10.02 -6.77 -6.81
C TYR A 185 11.26 -7.60 -7.19
N GLY A 186 11.65 -8.52 -6.31
CA GLY A 186 12.84 -9.34 -6.44
C GLY A 186 14.14 -8.64 -6.02
N THR A 187 14.07 -7.44 -5.43
CA THR A 187 15.24 -6.63 -5.11
C THR A 187 15.32 -6.19 -3.64
N TRP A 188 16.47 -5.62 -3.29
CA TRP A 188 16.72 -4.95 -2.03
C TRP A 188 17.05 -3.48 -2.27
N GLN A 189 16.18 -2.57 -1.84
CA GLN A 189 16.41 -1.13 -1.91
C GLN A 189 15.81 -0.44 -0.69
N VAL A 190 16.66 0.12 0.17
CA VAL A 190 16.20 0.83 1.38
C VAL A 190 15.43 2.09 0.97
N PRO A 191 14.17 2.28 1.38
CA PRO A 191 13.43 3.52 1.12
C PRO A 191 14.15 4.72 1.73
N GLY A 192 14.33 5.78 0.94
CA GLY A 192 15.06 7.01 1.33
C GLY A 192 14.28 7.98 2.22
N ILE A 193 13.21 7.52 2.88
CA ILE A 193 12.35 8.31 3.77
C ILE A 193 12.88 8.25 5.21
N ALA A 194 12.73 9.35 5.97
CA ALA A 194 13.19 9.46 7.35
C ALA A 194 12.30 8.71 8.35
N LEU A 195 12.18 7.39 8.20
CA LEU A 195 11.49 6.48 9.10
C LEU A 195 12.48 5.52 9.79
N PRO A 196 12.18 5.06 11.01
CA PRO A 196 12.97 4.02 11.65
C PRO A 196 12.89 2.71 10.86
N LYS A 197 13.96 1.89 10.91
CA LYS A 197 14.03 0.60 10.20
C LYS A 197 12.85 -0.34 10.48
N SER A 198 12.27 -0.27 11.69
CA SER A 198 11.10 -1.05 12.07
C SER A 198 9.85 -0.75 11.23
N LYS A 199 9.83 0.37 10.51
CA LYS A 199 8.74 0.84 9.63
C LYS A 199 9.08 0.72 8.14
N LEU A 200 10.25 0.19 7.80
CA LEU A 200 10.74 0.14 6.42
C LEU A 200 10.85 -1.29 5.89
N SER A 201 10.47 -1.48 4.62
CA SER A 201 10.73 -2.72 3.87
C SER A 201 11.69 -2.45 2.71
N PRO A 202 12.99 -2.74 2.87
CA PRO A 202 13.91 -2.72 1.73
C PRO A 202 13.68 -3.89 0.77
N ALA A 203 13.19 -5.02 1.27
CA ALA A 203 12.82 -6.17 0.47
C ALA A 203 11.45 -5.96 -0.17
N ALA A 204 11.30 -6.40 -1.41
CA ALA A 204 10.01 -6.48 -2.10
C ALA A 204 10.00 -7.75 -2.95
N VAL A 205 8.93 -8.54 -2.87
CA VAL A 205 8.78 -9.78 -3.65
C VAL A 205 7.40 -9.90 -4.27
N GLU A 206 7.33 -10.50 -5.45
CA GLU A 206 6.08 -10.94 -6.06
C GLU A 206 5.91 -12.45 -5.79
N ILE A 207 4.81 -12.84 -5.15
CA ILE A 207 4.52 -14.25 -4.85
C ILE A 207 4.17 -14.96 -6.16
N GLY A 208 4.88 -16.06 -6.45
CA GLY A 208 4.77 -16.80 -7.70
C GLY A 208 5.56 -16.20 -8.88
N GLY A 209 6.09 -14.97 -8.75
CA GLY A 209 6.97 -14.34 -9.73
C GLY A 209 8.45 -14.33 -9.31
N THR A 210 8.73 -13.92 -8.07
CA THR A 210 10.08 -13.94 -7.49
C THR A 210 10.45 -15.36 -7.07
N SER A 211 11.69 -15.79 -7.36
CA SER A 211 12.15 -17.14 -6.97
C SER A 211 12.13 -17.33 -5.44
N GLN A 212 11.84 -18.55 -4.99
CA GLN A 212 11.83 -18.90 -3.56
C GLN A 212 13.18 -18.65 -2.89
N SER A 213 14.29 -18.90 -3.60
CA SER A 213 15.63 -18.60 -3.07
C SER A 213 15.82 -17.10 -2.87
N THR A 214 15.43 -16.28 -3.84
CA THR A 214 15.50 -14.81 -3.71
C THR A 214 14.60 -14.31 -2.58
N ALA A 215 13.38 -14.84 -2.46
CA ALA A 215 12.47 -14.47 -1.37
C ALA A 215 13.06 -14.79 0.01
N ALA A 216 13.63 -15.99 0.18
CA ALA A 216 14.32 -16.39 1.40
C ALA A 216 15.54 -15.49 1.69
N ASP A 217 16.40 -15.22 0.70
CA ASP A 217 17.58 -14.37 0.90
C ASP A 217 17.21 -12.94 1.31
N LEU A 218 16.17 -12.37 0.69
CA LEU A 218 15.65 -11.05 1.06
C LEU A 218 15.02 -11.04 2.45
N ALA A 219 14.31 -12.10 2.84
CA ALA A 219 13.73 -12.24 4.17
C ALA A 219 14.81 -12.37 5.25
N ARG A 220 15.85 -13.20 4.99
CA ARG A 220 17.01 -13.33 5.86
C ARG A 220 17.74 -12.00 6.02
N ARG A 221 17.92 -11.25 4.93
CA ARG A 221 18.53 -9.91 4.96
C ARG A 221 17.69 -8.91 5.74
N THR A 222 16.36 -8.99 5.63
CA THR A 222 15.42 -8.15 6.39
C THR A 222 15.65 -8.32 7.90
N VAL A 223 15.71 -9.57 8.38
CA VAL A 223 16.01 -9.87 9.79
C VAL A 223 17.44 -9.47 10.16
N GLY A 224 18.43 -9.87 9.35
CA GLY A 224 19.85 -9.63 9.64
C GLY A 224 20.24 -8.15 9.70
N GLU A 225 19.57 -7.28 8.93
CA GLU A 225 19.81 -5.84 8.95
C GLU A 225 18.85 -5.06 9.88
N GLY A 226 17.94 -5.75 10.57
CA GLY A 226 17.04 -5.18 11.58
C GLY A 226 15.90 -4.34 11.02
N TYR A 227 15.37 -4.69 9.84
CA TYR A 227 14.18 -4.07 9.27
C TYR A 227 12.91 -4.77 9.75
N GLY A 228 11.83 -4.01 9.94
CA GLY A 228 10.60 -4.50 10.57
C GLY A 228 9.45 -4.82 9.60
N VAL A 229 9.63 -4.56 8.30
CA VAL A 229 8.59 -4.79 7.30
C VAL A 229 9.16 -5.65 6.16
N TYR A 230 8.31 -6.53 5.63
CA TYR A 230 8.60 -7.36 4.46
C TYR A 230 7.41 -7.29 3.49
N LEU A 231 7.63 -6.66 2.34
CA LEU A 231 6.62 -6.44 1.30
C LEU A 231 6.49 -7.66 0.38
N THR A 232 5.25 -8.15 0.24
CA THR A 232 4.88 -9.12 -0.80
C THR A 232 3.74 -8.58 -1.66
N TYR A 233 3.72 -8.98 -2.93
CA TYR A 233 2.72 -8.59 -3.92
C TYR A 233 2.15 -9.81 -4.67
N ASN A 234 0.95 -9.62 -5.23
CA ASN A 234 0.25 -10.56 -6.11
C ASN A 234 -0.08 -11.93 -5.50
N LEU A 235 -0.47 -11.98 -4.21
CA LEU A 235 -0.97 -13.23 -3.65
C LEU A 235 -2.29 -13.63 -4.35
N ASP A 236 -2.28 -14.78 -5.03
CA ASP A 236 -3.41 -15.29 -5.78
C ASP A 236 -4.20 -16.38 -5.01
N GLY A 237 -5.12 -17.06 -5.70
CA GLY A 237 -5.96 -18.12 -5.14
C GLY A 237 -5.35 -19.53 -5.19
N ALA A 238 -4.13 -19.69 -5.73
CA ALA A 238 -3.46 -20.99 -5.76
C ALA A 238 -2.86 -21.34 -4.39
N ASP A 239 -2.48 -22.59 -4.22
CA ASP A 239 -1.66 -22.98 -3.07
C ASP A 239 -0.23 -22.43 -3.25
N ARG A 240 0.08 -21.38 -2.51
CA ARG A 240 1.37 -20.70 -2.47
C ARG A 240 2.18 -21.09 -1.23
N SER A 241 1.87 -22.19 -0.55
CA SER A 241 2.53 -22.58 0.71
C SER A 241 4.04 -22.64 0.58
N ALA A 242 4.58 -23.11 -0.55
CA ALA A 242 6.01 -23.18 -0.78
C ALA A 242 6.64 -21.78 -0.92
N ASP A 243 6.01 -20.90 -1.70
CA ASP A 243 6.45 -19.51 -1.89
C ASP A 243 6.38 -18.72 -0.58
N VAL A 244 5.30 -18.90 0.17
CA VAL A 244 5.08 -18.27 1.47
C VAL A 244 6.07 -18.80 2.51
N SER A 245 6.28 -20.12 2.56
CA SER A 245 7.24 -20.74 3.48
C SER A 245 8.68 -20.30 3.23
N ALA A 246 9.01 -19.91 2.00
CA ALA A 246 10.35 -19.43 1.66
C ALA A 246 10.75 -18.21 2.51
N PHE A 247 9.83 -17.26 2.74
CA PHE A 247 10.13 -16.11 3.59
C PHE A 247 9.75 -16.33 5.06
N THR A 248 8.69 -17.09 5.39
CA THR A 248 8.31 -17.24 6.82
C THR A 248 9.33 -18.02 7.63
N ARG A 249 10.07 -18.96 7.01
CA ARG A 249 11.18 -19.65 7.68
C ARG A 249 12.25 -18.69 8.16
N GLU A 250 12.55 -17.67 7.36
CA GLU A 250 13.61 -16.71 7.66
C GLU A 250 13.10 -15.60 8.60
N LEU A 251 11.86 -15.14 8.41
CA LEU A 251 11.26 -14.09 9.26
C LEU A 251 10.87 -14.59 10.65
N TYR A 252 10.36 -15.82 10.75
CA TYR A 252 9.68 -16.32 11.96
C TYR A 252 10.20 -17.69 12.44
N GLY A 253 11.11 -18.34 11.70
CA GLY A 253 11.55 -19.71 12.03
C GLY A 253 10.44 -20.75 11.88
N SER A 254 9.45 -20.52 11.02
CA SER A 254 8.33 -21.42 10.80
C SER A 254 7.92 -21.50 9.33
N ASP A 255 7.57 -22.70 8.87
CA ASP A 255 6.84 -22.88 7.62
C ASP A 255 5.43 -22.27 7.72
N ALA A 256 4.82 -22.03 6.55
CA ALA A 256 3.44 -21.63 6.41
C ALA A 256 2.55 -22.82 6.04
N VAL A 257 1.34 -22.83 6.59
CA VAL A 257 0.28 -23.81 6.31
C VAL A 257 -0.86 -23.10 5.60
N TYR A 258 -1.23 -23.60 4.43
CA TYR A 258 -2.41 -23.16 3.68
C TYR A 258 -3.68 -23.88 4.14
N THR A 259 -4.74 -23.11 4.34
CA THR A 259 -6.10 -23.61 4.59
C THR A 259 -7.01 -23.10 3.47
N PRO A 260 -7.59 -23.99 2.64
CA PRO A 260 -8.37 -23.60 1.47
C PRO A 260 -9.66 -22.85 1.79
#